data_AF-A0A946WH56-F1
#
_entry.id   AF-A0A946WH56-F1
#
_cell.length_a   1.000
_cell.length_b   1.000
_cell.length_c   1.000
_cell.angle_alpha   90.00
_cell.angle_beta   90.00
_cell.angle_gamma   90.00
#
_symmetry.space_group_name_H-M   'P 1'
#
loop_
_entity.id
_entity.type
_entity.pdbx_description
1 polymer ?
#
loop_
_entity_poly.entity_id
_entity_poly.type
_entity_poly.pdbx_seq_one_letter_code
_entity_poly.pdbx_strand_id
1 'polypeptide(L)'
;MDSLQKIYRLALLIVIGGLAWNILPFLGSVIVMLIFAFLFTTIFLQSVDGLERKIHSRGVSVILILGSVITVGIWFFGSFIANLGSQIKVFTNKLQKEDFAISLEGLSIKIRDYLPEFVGNMIPESEKLISIAKESLGSVFQNILSLLGSAGSFFFLAVMIIIFTIILLIEYHDFKRTLVRFIPNKYLEVGLRTIYNIEKQISSYLRGQILAASSVAILSIIGLLILNQLGANMTLVVFIGIIAGLANLIPMVGPFVGMVPAILIALMNNLGNDVAMNHQLFGAIPSPFFMMDIVFMFIIVQQIDNNFITPILVGESVGLHPMAVMIVLLIGGTMMGPLGMLFAIPAAGVLKVIISETIFISKNSHLL
;
A
#
# COMPACT_ATOMS: atom_id res chain seq x y z
N MET A 1 46.29 18.39 -33.02
CA MET A 1 45.40 17.77 -32.01
C MET A 1 44.62 16.68 -32.71
N ASP A 2 45.07 15.45 -32.52
CA ASP A 2 44.88 14.34 -33.47
C ASP A 2 43.44 13.85 -33.58
N SER A 3 43.01 13.67 -34.83
CA SER A 3 41.77 13.02 -35.26
C SER A 3 41.57 11.66 -34.57
N LEU A 4 42.66 10.93 -34.32
CA LEU A 4 42.69 9.67 -33.59
C LEU A 4 42.22 9.79 -32.13
N GLN A 5 42.59 10.85 -31.42
CA GLN A 5 42.12 11.09 -30.04
C GLN A 5 40.62 11.42 -30.01
N LYS A 6 40.09 12.11 -31.03
CA LYS A 6 38.66 12.37 -31.15
C LYS A 6 37.88 11.07 -31.40
N ILE A 7 38.36 10.21 -32.30
CA ILE A 7 37.74 8.91 -32.60
C ILE A 7 37.75 8.00 -31.37
N TYR A 8 38.87 7.93 -30.64
CA TYR A 8 38.97 7.13 -29.42
C TYR A 8 38.01 7.61 -28.32
N ARG A 9 37.91 8.93 -28.10
CA ARG A 9 36.94 9.51 -27.15
C ARG A 9 35.49 9.22 -27.55
N LEU A 10 35.19 9.28 -28.85
CA LEU A 10 33.85 9.02 -29.35
C LEU A 10 33.47 7.53 -29.19
N ALA A 11 34.40 6.62 -29.48
CA ALA A 11 34.23 5.19 -29.25
C ALA A 11 34.05 4.87 -27.76
N LEU A 12 34.84 5.50 -26.88
CA LEU A 12 34.68 5.38 -25.42
C LEU A 12 33.32 5.90 -24.95
N LEU A 13 32.85 7.03 -25.46
CA LEU A 13 31.53 7.57 -25.12
C LEU A 13 30.39 6.67 -25.61
N ILE A 14 30.54 6.02 -26.77
CA ILE A 14 29.56 5.06 -27.27
C ILE A 14 29.55 3.80 -26.41
N VAL A 15 30.71 3.29 -26.00
CA VAL A 15 30.82 2.13 -25.11
C VAL A 15 30.27 2.45 -23.71
N ILE A 16 30.64 3.59 -23.13
CA ILE A 16 30.11 4.07 -21.85
C ILE A 16 28.61 4.31 -21.95
N GLY A 17 28.13 4.92 -23.04
CA GLY A 17 26.71 5.15 -23.30
C GLY A 17 25.93 3.85 -23.46
N GLY A 18 26.49 2.87 -24.17
CA GLY A 18 25.90 1.53 -24.32
C GLY A 18 25.86 0.75 -23.01
N LEU A 19 26.93 0.81 -22.20
CA LEU A 19 26.97 0.23 -20.86
C LEU A 19 25.97 0.93 -19.93
N ALA A 20 25.93 2.27 -19.95
CA ALA A 20 24.98 3.05 -19.15
C ALA A 20 23.53 2.73 -19.54
N TRP A 21 23.23 2.57 -20.84
CA TRP A 21 21.89 2.18 -21.31
C TRP A 21 21.46 0.80 -20.81
N ASN A 22 22.39 -0.15 -20.75
CA ASN A 22 22.12 -1.49 -20.22
C ASN A 22 22.00 -1.49 -18.68
N ILE A 23 22.72 -0.62 -17.98
CA ILE A 23 22.74 -0.55 -16.50
C ILE A 23 21.57 0.30 -15.95
N LEU A 24 21.11 1.32 -16.70
CA LEU A 24 20.05 2.25 -16.27
C LEU A 24 18.78 1.56 -15.76
N PRO A 25 18.26 0.49 -16.42
CA PRO A 25 17.09 -0.23 -15.93
C PRO A 25 17.31 -0.89 -14.56
N PHE A 26 18.53 -1.36 -14.28
CA PHE A 26 18.88 -1.98 -13.00
C PHE A 26 19.06 -0.95 -11.87
N LEU A 27 19.44 0.28 -12.19
CA LEU A 27 19.48 1.38 -11.22
C LEU A 27 18.09 1.71 -10.67
N GLY A 28 17.03 1.52 -11.47
CA GLY A 28 15.66 1.78 -11.05
C GLY A 28 15.24 1.00 -9.80
N SER A 29 15.56 -0.30 -9.74
CA SER A 29 15.21 -1.14 -8.58
C SER A 29 16.01 -0.74 -7.33
N VAL A 30 17.29 -0.41 -7.48
CA VAL A 30 18.15 0.06 -6.39
C VAL A 30 17.65 1.40 -5.85
N ILE A 31 17.28 2.34 -6.72
CA ILE A 31 16.70 3.63 -6.32
C ILE A 31 15.41 3.41 -5.53
N VAL A 32 14.53 2.53 -5.98
CA VAL A 32 13.30 2.18 -5.24
C VAL A 32 13.62 1.61 -3.86
N MET A 33 14.60 0.72 -3.74
CA MET A 33 15.02 0.16 -2.44
C MET A 33 15.55 1.25 -1.51
N LEU A 34 16.35 2.19 -2.03
CA LEU A 34 16.88 3.32 -1.26
C LEU A 34 15.78 4.29 -0.82
N ILE A 35 14.80 4.57 -1.69
CA ILE A 35 13.64 5.40 -1.33
C ILE A 35 12.86 4.74 -0.19
N PHE A 36 12.54 3.45 -0.31
CA PHE A 36 11.88 2.70 0.76
C PHE A 36 12.69 2.71 2.06
N ALA A 37 14.00 2.50 1.97
CA ALA A 37 14.88 2.55 3.12
C ALA A 37 14.83 3.93 3.80
N PHE A 38 14.88 5.02 3.04
CA PHE A 38 14.78 6.37 3.59
C PHE A 38 13.42 6.65 4.25
N LEU A 39 12.31 6.17 3.68
CA LEU A 39 11.00 6.29 4.31
C LEU A 39 10.95 5.49 5.62
N PHE A 40 11.41 4.24 5.62
CA PHE A 40 11.46 3.43 6.83
C PHE A 40 12.38 4.04 7.89
N THR A 41 13.55 4.54 7.51
CA THR A 41 14.43 5.30 8.40
C THR A 41 13.67 6.47 9.02
N THR A 42 12.95 7.26 8.23
CA THR A 42 12.17 8.40 8.74
C THR A 42 11.07 7.98 9.72
N ILE A 43 10.42 6.84 9.50
CA ILE A 43 9.38 6.28 10.38
C ILE A 43 9.99 5.79 11.69
N PHE A 44 11.08 5.00 11.61
CA PHE A 44 11.68 4.36 12.78
C PHE A 44 12.62 5.27 13.56
N LEU A 45 13.10 6.38 12.99
CA LEU A 45 14.08 7.27 13.60
C LEU A 45 13.65 7.71 15.01
N GLN A 46 12.38 8.08 15.19
CA GLN A 46 11.89 8.49 16.50
C GLN A 46 11.90 7.37 17.55
N SER A 47 11.48 6.18 17.14
CA SER A 47 11.48 5.00 18.00
C SER A 47 12.90 4.61 18.38
N VAL A 48 13.84 4.71 17.43
CA VAL A 48 15.27 4.45 17.65
C VAL A 48 15.87 5.50 18.57
N ASP A 49 15.70 6.79 18.30
CA ASP A 49 16.25 7.87 19.14
C ASP A 49 15.68 7.83 20.56
N GLY A 50 14.38 7.49 20.70
CA GLY A 50 13.73 7.31 21.99
C GLY A 50 14.30 6.13 22.80
N LEU A 51 14.68 5.04 22.12
CA LEU A 51 15.31 3.87 22.75
C LEU A 51 16.81 4.09 23.00
N GLU A 52 17.49 4.81 22.10
CA GLU A 52 18.91 5.19 22.22
C GLU A 52 19.15 5.99 23.49
N ARG A 53 18.24 6.92 23.83
CA ARG A 53 18.30 7.68 25.09
C ARG A 53 18.24 6.79 26.35
N LYS A 54 17.67 5.58 26.27
CA LYS A 54 17.57 4.65 27.40
C LYS A 54 18.74 3.67 27.44
N ILE A 55 19.14 3.13 26.29
CA ILE A 55 20.15 2.06 26.17
C ILE A 55 21.57 2.62 26.01
N HIS A 56 21.70 3.88 25.56
CA HIS A 56 22.98 4.55 25.25
C HIS A 56 23.78 3.92 24.10
N SER A 57 23.17 3.03 23.32
CA SER A 57 23.77 2.43 22.12
C SER A 57 22.80 2.47 20.94
N ARG A 58 23.19 3.18 19.89
CA ARG A 58 22.40 3.33 18.66
C ARG A 58 22.23 2.00 17.93
N GLY A 59 23.32 1.23 17.76
CA GLY A 59 23.28 -0.07 17.10
C GLY A 59 22.32 -1.05 17.77
N VAL A 60 22.35 -1.13 19.10
CA VAL A 60 21.42 -1.97 19.88
C VAL A 60 19.99 -1.49 19.72
N SER A 61 19.77 -0.18 19.75
CA SER A 61 18.43 0.41 19.57
C SER A 61 17.83 0.10 18.20
N VAL A 62 18.64 0.19 17.13
CA VAL A 62 18.23 -0.15 15.76
C VAL A 62 17.87 -1.64 15.66
N ILE A 63 18.73 -2.52 16.18
CA ILE A 63 18.49 -3.98 16.14
C ILE A 63 17.23 -4.35 16.93
N LEU A 64 16.99 -3.75 18.10
CA LEU A 64 15.81 -4.04 18.89
C LEU A 64 14.52 -3.56 18.22
N ILE A 65 14.51 -2.32 17.70
CA ILE A 65 13.33 -1.78 17.01
C ILE A 65 13.04 -2.57 15.74
N LEU A 66 14.00 -2.71 14.83
CA LEU A 66 13.78 -3.42 13.57
C LEU A 66 13.56 -4.91 13.79
N GLY A 67 14.29 -5.53 14.72
CA GLY A 67 14.10 -6.93 15.10
C GLY A 67 12.70 -7.18 15.66
N SER A 68 12.15 -6.28 16.46
CA SER A 68 10.77 -6.40 16.95
C SER A 68 9.75 -6.31 15.81
N VAL A 69 9.91 -5.36 14.89
CA VAL A 69 9.02 -5.18 13.73
C VAL A 69 9.09 -6.39 12.79
N ILE A 70 10.30 -6.89 12.51
CA ILE A 70 10.52 -8.08 11.67
C ILE A 70 9.88 -9.30 12.32
N THR A 71 10.04 -9.47 13.63
CA THR A 71 9.46 -10.62 14.37
C THR A 71 7.93 -10.57 14.31
N VAL A 72 7.33 -9.42 14.59
CA VAL A 72 5.88 -9.22 14.48
C VAL A 72 5.40 -9.43 13.05
N GLY A 73 6.14 -8.95 12.06
CA GLY A 73 5.85 -9.14 10.64
C GLY A 73 5.87 -10.61 10.23
N ILE A 74 6.93 -11.35 10.57
CA ILE A 74 7.04 -12.79 10.28
C ILE A 74 5.90 -13.57 10.95
N TRP A 75 5.61 -13.27 12.21
CA TRP A 75 4.50 -13.90 12.93
C TRP A 75 3.15 -13.61 12.26
N PHE A 76 2.89 -12.35 11.91
CA PHE A 76 1.66 -11.93 11.23
C PHE A 76 1.51 -12.58 9.86
N PHE A 77 2.52 -12.48 8.98
CA PHE A 77 2.47 -13.06 7.63
C PHE A 77 2.45 -14.60 7.67
N GLY A 78 3.19 -15.22 8.60
CA GLY A 78 3.14 -16.67 8.80
C GLY A 78 1.74 -17.14 9.19
N SER A 79 1.11 -16.45 10.14
CA SER A 79 -0.28 -16.72 10.53
C SER A 79 -1.25 -16.46 9.38
N PHE A 80 -1.06 -15.38 8.62
CA PHE A 80 -1.89 -15.06 7.45
C PHE A 80 -1.82 -16.14 6.38
N ILE A 81 -0.62 -16.55 5.98
CA ILE A 81 -0.41 -17.59 4.96
C ILE A 81 -0.99 -18.93 5.42
N ALA A 82 -0.81 -19.30 6.69
CA ALA A 82 -1.38 -20.53 7.24
C ALA A 82 -2.93 -20.51 7.22
N ASN A 83 -3.54 -19.40 7.68
CA ASN A 83 -4.99 -19.26 7.68
C ASN A 83 -5.57 -19.12 6.26
N LEU A 84 -4.91 -18.41 5.35
CA LEU A 84 -5.30 -18.39 3.95
C LEU A 84 -5.21 -19.78 3.33
N GLY A 85 -4.13 -20.51 3.57
CA GLY A 85 -3.94 -21.86 3.07
C GLY A 85 -5.05 -22.81 3.52
N SER A 86 -5.48 -22.72 4.78
CA SER A 86 -6.61 -23.51 5.28
C SER A 86 -7.92 -23.10 4.63
N GLN A 87 -8.17 -21.81 4.44
CA GLN A 87 -9.37 -21.30 3.74
C GLN A 87 -9.42 -21.74 2.28
N ILE A 88 -8.29 -21.66 1.58
CA ILE A 88 -8.15 -22.15 0.20
C ILE A 88 -8.52 -23.64 0.15
N LYS A 89 -8.02 -24.45 1.09
CA LYS A 89 -8.27 -25.90 1.13
C LYS A 89 -9.75 -26.21 1.40
N VAL A 90 -10.37 -25.52 2.36
CA VAL A 90 -11.80 -25.65 2.67
C VAL A 90 -12.64 -25.26 1.45
N PHE A 91 -12.29 -24.17 0.79
CA PHE A 91 -13.03 -23.69 -0.37
C PHE A 91 -12.89 -24.60 -1.58
N THR A 92 -11.69 -25.06 -1.90
CA THR A 92 -11.47 -26.04 -2.98
C THR A 92 -12.30 -27.31 -2.77
N ASN A 93 -12.39 -27.79 -1.51
CA ASN A 93 -13.25 -28.93 -1.18
C ASN A 93 -14.75 -28.61 -1.36
N LYS A 94 -15.19 -27.37 -1.08
CA LYS A 94 -16.58 -26.94 -1.34
C LYS A 94 -16.88 -26.79 -2.83
N LEU A 95 -15.93 -26.27 -3.62
CA LEU A 95 -16.06 -26.10 -5.07
C LEU A 95 -16.20 -27.43 -5.84
N GLN A 96 -15.60 -28.50 -5.32
CA GLN A 96 -15.65 -29.84 -5.91
C GLN A 96 -16.98 -30.58 -5.62
N LYS A 97 -17.82 -30.06 -4.72
CA LYS A 97 -19.15 -30.62 -4.46
C LYS A 97 -20.19 -30.04 -5.43
N GLU A 98 -21.17 -30.85 -5.81
CA GLU A 98 -22.30 -30.46 -6.69
C GLU A 98 -23.10 -29.26 -6.12
N ASP A 99 -23.09 -29.08 -4.79
CA ASP A 99 -23.71 -27.98 -4.07
C ASP A 99 -23.29 -26.58 -4.56
N PHE A 100 -22.08 -26.45 -5.13
CA PHE A 100 -21.60 -25.16 -5.64
C PHE A 100 -22.34 -24.70 -6.91
N ALA A 101 -22.62 -25.63 -7.82
CA ALA A 101 -23.36 -25.33 -9.05
C ALA A 101 -24.79 -24.90 -8.72
N ILE A 102 -25.43 -25.65 -7.81
CA ILE A 102 -26.80 -25.40 -7.33
C ILE A 102 -26.89 -24.05 -6.58
N SER A 103 -25.90 -23.74 -5.73
CA SER A 103 -25.87 -22.47 -4.98
C SER A 103 -25.67 -21.25 -5.87
N LEU A 104 -24.85 -21.36 -6.93
CA LEU A 104 -24.64 -20.29 -7.90
C LEU A 104 -25.84 -20.11 -8.84
N GLU A 105 -26.50 -21.20 -9.21
CA GLU A 105 -27.74 -21.16 -9.99
C GLU A 105 -28.84 -20.45 -9.20
N GLY A 106 -29.04 -20.80 -7.93
CA GLY A 106 -30.01 -20.14 -7.06
C GLY A 106 -29.71 -18.64 -6.83
N LEU A 107 -28.43 -18.25 -6.81
CA LEU A 107 -27.99 -16.87 -6.79
C LEU A 107 -28.39 -16.12 -8.07
N SER A 108 -28.11 -16.71 -9.23
CA SER A 108 -28.37 -16.08 -10.53
C SER A 108 -29.86 -15.81 -10.74
N ILE A 109 -30.72 -16.75 -10.32
CA ILE A 109 -32.17 -16.65 -10.40
C ILE A 109 -32.68 -15.53 -9.48
N LYS A 110 -32.26 -15.52 -8.20
CA LYS A 110 -32.67 -14.48 -7.25
C LYS A 110 -32.23 -13.09 -7.68
N ILE A 111 -30.98 -12.93 -8.14
CA ILE A 111 -30.51 -11.62 -8.60
C ILE A 111 -31.35 -11.14 -9.79
N ARG A 112 -31.73 -12.04 -10.70
CA ARG A 112 -32.59 -11.73 -11.85
C ARG A 112 -34.00 -11.32 -11.44
N ASP A 113 -34.59 -11.99 -10.44
CA ASP A 113 -35.95 -11.72 -9.96
C ASP A 113 -36.09 -10.38 -9.23
N TYR A 114 -35.02 -9.90 -8.58
CA TYR A 114 -35.02 -8.61 -7.87
C TYR A 114 -34.55 -7.43 -8.71
N LEU A 115 -34.10 -7.65 -9.95
CA LEU A 115 -33.63 -6.61 -10.85
C LEU A 115 -34.68 -6.28 -11.93
N PRO A 116 -34.77 -5.02 -12.38
CA PRO A 116 -35.60 -4.66 -13.53
C PRO A 116 -35.18 -5.46 -14.77
N GLU A 117 -36.14 -5.87 -15.62
CA GLU A 117 -35.89 -6.74 -16.80
C GLU A 117 -34.73 -6.29 -17.69
N PHE A 118 -34.52 -4.97 -17.82
CA PHE A 118 -33.39 -4.40 -18.57
C PHE A 118 -32.02 -4.79 -18.00
N VAL A 119 -31.88 -4.87 -16.68
CA VAL A 119 -30.65 -5.30 -15.99
C VAL A 119 -30.60 -6.82 -15.89
N GLY A 120 -31.75 -7.47 -15.65
CA GLY A 120 -31.85 -8.93 -15.56
C GLY A 120 -31.43 -9.66 -16.85
N ASN A 121 -31.60 -9.03 -18.01
CA ASN A 121 -31.17 -9.57 -19.30
C ASN A 121 -29.69 -9.31 -19.64
N MET A 122 -28.99 -8.48 -18.87
CA MET A 122 -27.54 -8.31 -18.96
C MET A 122 -26.78 -9.36 -18.12
N ILE A 123 -27.49 -10.10 -17.27
CA ILE A 123 -26.92 -11.16 -16.45
C ILE A 123 -26.73 -12.41 -17.33
N PRO A 124 -25.50 -12.96 -17.41
CA PRO A 124 -25.26 -14.19 -18.18
C PRO A 124 -26.12 -15.35 -17.65
N GLU A 125 -26.46 -16.31 -18.52
CA GLU A 125 -27.11 -17.56 -18.11
C GLU A 125 -26.36 -18.24 -16.95
N SER A 126 -27.09 -18.96 -16.09
CA SER A 126 -26.57 -19.58 -14.87
C SER A 126 -25.32 -20.42 -15.12
N GLU A 127 -25.29 -21.21 -16.21
CA GLU A 127 -24.13 -22.01 -16.61
C GLU A 127 -22.89 -21.15 -16.94
N LYS A 128 -23.09 -20.02 -17.63
CA LYS A 128 -22.02 -19.09 -18.02
C LYS A 128 -21.52 -18.28 -16.83
N LEU A 129 -22.40 -17.94 -15.89
CA LEU A 129 -22.01 -17.36 -14.59
C LEU A 129 -21.17 -18.33 -13.77
N ILE A 130 -21.56 -19.60 -13.73
CA ILE A 130 -20.81 -20.65 -13.02
C ILE A 130 -19.42 -20.82 -13.62
N SER A 131 -19.30 -20.84 -14.95
CA SER A 131 -17.99 -20.95 -15.60
C SER A 131 -17.12 -19.72 -15.33
N ILE A 132 -17.66 -18.50 -15.45
CA ILE A 132 -16.93 -17.25 -15.18
C ILE A 132 -16.49 -17.17 -13.72
N ALA A 133 -17.37 -17.55 -12.77
CA ALA A 133 -17.05 -17.57 -11.36
C ALA A 133 -15.93 -18.57 -11.05
N LYS A 134 -16.02 -19.80 -11.58
CA LYS A 134 -14.97 -20.84 -11.42
C LYS A 134 -13.64 -20.40 -12.01
N GLU A 135 -13.65 -19.82 -13.22
CA GLU A 135 -12.45 -19.36 -13.89
C GLU A 135 -11.82 -18.16 -13.19
N SER A 136 -12.62 -17.17 -12.79
CA SER A 136 -12.16 -15.99 -12.03
C SER A 136 -11.58 -16.40 -10.68
N LEU A 137 -12.28 -17.25 -9.92
CA LEU A 137 -11.77 -17.77 -8.65
C LEU A 137 -10.49 -18.60 -8.84
N GLY A 138 -10.47 -19.48 -9.85
CA GLY A 138 -9.29 -20.25 -10.21
C GLY A 138 -8.10 -19.36 -10.56
N SER A 139 -8.32 -18.30 -11.34
CA SER A 139 -7.29 -17.32 -11.69
C SER A 139 -6.76 -16.55 -10.48
N VAL A 140 -7.64 -16.15 -9.54
CA VAL A 140 -7.25 -15.49 -8.29
C VAL A 140 -6.37 -16.43 -7.46
N PHE A 141 -6.73 -17.70 -7.32
CA PHE A 141 -5.90 -18.67 -6.62
C PHE A 141 -4.56 -18.92 -7.31
N GLN A 142 -4.54 -19.05 -8.64
CA GLN A 142 -3.29 -19.20 -9.39
C GLN A 142 -2.40 -17.96 -9.24
N ASN A 143 -2.97 -16.76 -9.19
CA ASN A 143 -2.24 -15.53 -8.91
C ASN A 143 -1.71 -15.49 -7.47
N ILE A 144 -2.48 -15.96 -6.48
CA ILE A 144 -1.98 -16.08 -5.09
C ILE A 144 -0.82 -17.08 -5.04
N LEU A 145 -0.94 -18.23 -5.70
CA LEU A 145 0.12 -19.25 -5.75
C LEU A 145 1.36 -18.76 -6.52
N SER A 146 1.19 -18.02 -7.61
CA SER A 146 2.30 -17.44 -8.37
C SER A 146 3.02 -16.35 -7.58
N LEU A 147 2.29 -15.54 -6.79
CA LEU A 147 2.88 -14.61 -5.84
C LEU A 147 3.73 -15.34 -4.79
N LEU A 148 3.26 -16.47 -4.26
CA LEU A 148 4.04 -17.33 -3.36
C LEU A 148 5.26 -17.95 -4.08
N GLY A 149 5.13 -18.32 -5.35
CA GLY A 149 6.26 -18.80 -6.18
C GLY A 149 7.31 -17.73 -6.47
N SER A 150 6.91 -16.46 -6.54
CA SER A 150 7.79 -15.29 -6.69
C SER A 150 8.42 -14.81 -5.37
N ALA A 151 8.19 -15.53 -4.26
CA ALA A 151 8.64 -15.13 -2.93
C ALA A 151 10.15 -14.92 -2.84
N GLY A 152 10.98 -15.61 -3.64
CA GLY A 152 12.43 -15.40 -3.65
C GLY A 152 12.85 -13.98 -4.01
N SER A 153 12.26 -13.41 -5.08
CA SER A 153 12.54 -12.04 -5.52
C SER A 153 12.00 -11.01 -4.52
N PHE A 154 10.81 -11.23 -3.97
CA PHE A 154 10.23 -10.38 -2.95
C PHE A 154 11.05 -10.40 -1.65
N PHE A 155 11.49 -11.59 -1.23
CA PHE A 155 12.34 -11.78 -0.06
C PHE A 155 13.68 -11.07 -0.22
N PHE A 156 14.33 -11.20 -1.39
CA PHE A 156 15.56 -10.47 -1.68
C PHE A 156 15.37 -8.95 -1.57
N LEU A 157 14.32 -8.40 -2.20
CA LEU A 157 13.99 -6.98 -2.12
C LEU A 157 13.74 -6.53 -0.67
N ALA A 158 12.93 -7.27 0.09
CA ALA A 158 12.62 -6.96 1.48
C ALA A 158 13.88 -6.97 2.36
N VAL A 159 14.74 -7.98 2.21
CA VAL A 159 16.01 -8.08 2.95
C VAL A 159 16.93 -6.91 2.60
N MET A 160 17.06 -6.53 1.32
CA MET A 160 17.88 -5.38 0.94
C MET A 160 17.36 -4.06 1.51
N ILE A 161 16.05 -3.83 1.44
CA ILE A 161 15.43 -2.64 2.04
C ILE A 161 15.72 -2.59 3.55
N ILE A 162 15.59 -3.72 4.24
CA ILE A 162 15.91 -3.83 5.67
C ILE A 162 17.38 -3.51 5.93
N ILE A 163 18.30 -4.09 5.16
CA ILE A 163 19.75 -3.83 5.32
C ILE A 163 20.06 -2.35 5.09
N PHE A 164 19.56 -1.73 4.03
CA PHE A 164 19.74 -0.30 3.79
C PHE A 164 19.13 0.55 4.91
N THR A 165 17.96 0.16 5.42
CA THR A 165 17.32 0.84 6.55
C THR A 165 18.18 0.76 7.81
N ILE A 166 18.77 -0.41 8.10
CA ILE A 166 19.69 -0.61 9.24
C ILE A 166 20.91 0.31 9.10
N ILE A 167 21.57 0.30 7.94
CA ILE A 167 22.76 1.12 7.68
C ILE A 167 22.41 2.60 7.83
N LEU A 168 21.35 3.06 7.17
CA LEU A 168 20.90 4.46 7.23
C LEU A 168 20.50 4.89 8.65
N LEU A 169 19.88 4.01 9.44
CA LEU A 169 19.54 4.34 10.83
C LEU A 169 20.79 4.45 11.71
N ILE A 170 21.75 3.53 11.57
CA ILE A 170 23.00 3.56 12.35
C ILE A 170 23.80 4.83 11.98
N GLU A 171 23.97 5.10 10.69
CA GLU A 171 24.82 6.18 10.17
C GLU A 171 24.07 7.50 9.89
N TYR A 172 22.81 7.63 10.33
CA TYR A 172 21.94 8.77 10.00
C TYR A 172 22.60 10.14 10.22
N HIS A 173 23.30 10.30 11.36
CA HIS A 173 23.96 11.54 11.72
C HIS A 173 25.14 11.87 10.80
N ASP A 174 25.94 10.86 10.45
CA ASP A 174 27.08 11.02 9.55
C ASP A 174 26.62 11.27 8.11
N PHE A 175 25.54 10.59 7.68
CA PHE A 175 24.88 10.83 6.41
C PHE A 175 24.40 12.29 6.32
N LYS A 176 23.67 12.78 7.34
CA LYS A 176 23.21 14.17 7.40
C LYS A 176 24.37 15.17 7.41
N ARG A 177 25.43 14.90 8.19
CA ARG A 177 26.63 15.76 8.23
C ARG A 177 27.31 15.82 6.86
N THR A 178 27.34 14.71 6.13
CA THR A 178 27.90 14.62 4.79
C THR A 178 27.08 15.42 3.78
N LEU A 179 25.74 15.33 3.83
CA LEU A 179 24.86 16.17 3.01
C LEU A 179 25.12 17.66 3.23
N VAL A 180 25.28 18.09 4.49
CA VAL A 180 25.55 19.49 4.82
C VAL A 180 26.91 19.96 4.29
N ARG A 181 27.92 19.09 4.22
CA ARG A 181 29.25 19.44 3.67
C ARG A 181 29.24 19.73 2.17
N PHE A 182 28.25 19.23 1.43
CA PHE A 182 28.10 19.55 0.00
C PHE A 182 27.48 20.94 -0.23
N ILE A 183 26.97 21.59 0.81
CA ILE A 183 26.33 22.90 0.71
C ILE A 183 27.42 23.99 0.80
N PRO A 184 27.55 24.87 -0.22
CA PRO A 184 28.49 25.98 -0.15
C PRO A 184 28.16 26.90 1.03
N ASN A 185 29.19 27.44 1.69
CA ASN A 185 29.02 28.32 2.87
C ASN A 185 28.04 29.47 2.63
N LYS A 186 27.99 30.04 1.41
CA LYS A 186 27.04 31.11 1.03
C LYS A 186 25.58 30.72 1.24
N TYR A 187 25.24 29.45 1.04
CA TYR A 187 23.86 28.95 1.11
C TYR A 187 23.63 28.05 2.32
N LEU A 188 24.53 28.04 3.30
CA LEU A 188 24.50 27.08 4.41
C LEU A 188 23.21 27.18 5.23
N GLU A 189 22.79 28.39 5.60
CA GLU A 189 21.57 28.59 6.39
C GLU A 189 20.31 28.14 5.64
N VAL A 190 20.19 28.55 4.36
CA VAL A 190 19.05 28.17 3.52
C VAL A 190 19.05 26.67 3.24
N GLY A 191 20.22 26.08 3.02
CA GLY A 191 20.38 24.65 2.80
C GLY A 191 20.00 23.82 4.02
N LEU A 192 20.45 24.23 5.21
CA LEU A 192 20.05 23.60 6.48
C LEU A 192 18.55 23.71 6.73
N ARG A 193 17.97 24.89 6.48
CA ARG A 193 16.53 25.13 6.57
C ARG A 193 15.76 24.24 5.59
N THR A 194 16.23 24.11 4.35
CA THR A 194 15.62 23.27 3.31
C THR A 194 15.64 21.80 3.72
N ILE A 195 16.78 21.28 4.20
CA ILE A 195 16.88 19.90 4.70
C ILE A 195 15.90 19.67 5.85
N TYR A 196 15.86 20.58 6.82
CA TYR A 196 14.95 20.50 7.95
C TYR A 196 13.48 20.49 7.52
N ASN A 197 13.10 21.37 6.58
CA ASN A 197 11.74 21.46 6.08
C ASN A 197 11.33 20.20 5.29
N ILE A 198 12.25 19.63 4.50
CA ILE A 198 12.03 18.35 3.81
C ILE A 198 11.84 17.20 4.82
N GLU A 199 12.74 17.08 5.80
CA GLU A 199 12.64 16.04 6.84
C GLU A 199 11.33 16.15 7.62
N LYS A 200 10.95 17.37 8.02
CA LYS A 200 9.69 17.64 8.72
C LYS A 200 8.48 17.29 7.86
N GLN A 201 8.48 17.70 6.59
CA GLN A 201 7.42 17.45 5.62
C GLN A 201 7.19 15.94 5.41
N ILE A 202 8.26 15.18 5.18
CA ILE A 202 8.19 13.72 5.00
C ILE A 202 7.78 13.04 6.31
N SER A 203 8.39 13.40 7.44
CA SER A 203 8.10 12.74 8.71
C SER A 203 6.67 12.99 9.19
N SER A 204 6.17 14.22 9.08
CA SER A 204 4.78 14.54 9.45
C SER A 204 3.80 13.78 8.56
N TYR A 205 4.02 13.76 7.24
CA TYR A 205 3.18 13.02 6.31
C TYR A 205 3.15 11.52 6.62
N LEU A 206 4.32 10.88 6.74
CA LEU A 206 4.38 9.43 6.99
C LEU A 206 3.71 9.04 8.31
N ARG A 207 3.84 9.86 9.36
CA ARG A 207 3.14 9.61 10.63
C ARG A 207 1.64 9.76 10.51
N GLY A 208 1.20 10.85 9.88
CA GLY A 208 -0.21 11.07 9.59
C GLY A 208 -0.79 9.89 8.82
N GLN A 209 -0.08 9.42 7.80
CA GLN A 209 -0.50 8.30 6.97
C GLN A 209 -0.53 6.96 7.72
N ILE A 210 0.46 6.68 8.57
CA ILE A 210 0.47 5.46 9.40
C ILE A 210 -0.68 5.47 10.41
N LEU A 211 -0.95 6.63 11.04
CA LEU A 211 -2.09 6.77 11.94
C LEU A 211 -3.40 6.59 11.17
N ALA A 212 -3.56 7.22 10.00
CA ALA A 212 -4.75 7.07 9.17
C ALA A 212 -4.96 5.62 8.70
N ALA A 213 -3.89 4.96 8.23
CA ALA A 213 -3.90 3.55 7.86
C ALA A 213 -4.30 2.65 9.03
N SER A 214 -3.77 2.93 10.23
CA SER A 214 -4.12 2.19 11.45
C SER A 214 -5.57 2.42 11.85
N SER A 215 -6.09 3.65 11.75
CA SER A 215 -7.49 3.97 12.01
C SER A 215 -8.42 3.26 11.03
N VAL A 216 -8.10 3.27 9.73
CA VAL A 216 -8.88 2.53 8.72
C VAL A 216 -8.83 1.02 8.96
N ALA A 217 -7.68 0.47 9.35
CA ALA A 217 -7.59 -0.94 9.73
C ALA A 217 -8.52 -1.28 10.89
N ILE A 218 -8.44 -0.51 11.99
CA ILE A 218 -9.26 -0.73 13.18
C ILE A 218 -10.75 -0.59 12.86
N LEU A 219 -11.14 0.45 12.13
CA LEU A 219 -12.54 0.65 11.72
C LEU A 219 -13.05 -0.48 10.82
N SER A 220 -12.22 -0.96 9.89
CA SER A 220 -12.57 -2.09 9.02
C SER A 220 -12.72 -3.39 9.82
N ILE A 221 -11.82 -3.64 10.78
CA ILE A 221 -11.92 -4.79 11.69
C ILE A 221 -13.21 -4.72 12.50
N ILE A 222 -13.50 -3.56 13.12
CA ILE A 222 -14.70 -3.37 13.92
C ILE A 222 -15.96 -3.55 13.06
N GLY A 223 -16.01 -2.93 11.87
CA GLY A 223 -17.13 -3.04 10.94
C GLY A 223 -17.41 -4.49 10.54
N LEU A 224 -16.37 -5.24 10.17
CA LEU A 224 -16.48 -6.66 9.84
C LEU A 224 -16.84 -7.54 11.06
N LEU A 225 -16.36 -7.21 12.26
CA LEU A 225 -16.75 -7.92 13.49
C LEU A 225 -18.23 -7.70 13.83
N ILE A 226 -18.76 -6.49 13.59
CA ILE A 226 -20.20 -6.20 13.74
C ILE A 226 -21.00 -7.05 12.76
N LEU A 227 -20.59 -7.14 11.49
CA LEU A 227 -21.24 -8.01 10.51
C LEU A 227 -21.19 -9.48 10.92
N ASN A 228 -20.08 -9.94 11.52
CA ASN A 228 -19.99 -11.29 12.05
C ASN A 228 -20.98 -11.56 13.18
N GLN A 229 -21.21 -10.60 14.08
CA GLN A 229 -22.22 -10.74 15.14
C GLN A 229 -23.64 -10.81 14.58
N LEU A 230 -23.89 -10.18 13.42
CA LEU A 230 -25.16 -10.26 12.69
C LEU A 230 -25.33 -11.56 11.90
N GLY A 231 -24.34 -12.47 11.94
CA GLY A 231 -24.41 -13.80 11.32
C GLY A 231 -23.60 -13.96 10.04
N ALA A 232 -22.77 -12.97 9.65
CA ALA A 232 -21.96 -13.04 8.43
C ALA A 232 -20.83 -14.09 8.49
N ASN A 233 -20.49 -14.64 9.66
CA ASN A 233 -19.54 -15.76 9.82
C ASN A 233 -18.24 -15.66 8.99
N MET A 234 -17.70 -14.45 8.83
CA MET A 234 -16.48 -14.20 8.08
C MET A 234 -15.25 -14.56 8.91
N THR A 235 -14.34 -15.28 8.28
CA THR A 235 -13.01 -15.56 8.81
C THR A 235 -12.05 -14.47 8.39
N LEU A 236 -10.81 -14.49 8.90
CA LEU A 236 -9.76 -13.57 8.46
C LEU A 236 -10.06 -12.06 8.63
N VAL A 237 -11.07 -11.70 9.41
CA VAL A 237 -11.52 -10.30 9.60
C VAL A 237 -10.37 -9.36 9.97
N VAL A 238 -9.50 -9.79 10.88
CA VAL A 238 -8.31 -9.03 11.30
C VAL A 238 -7.37 -8.78 10.12
N PHE A 239 -7.13 -9.79 9.28
CA PHE A 239 -6.25 -9.67 8.12
C PHE A 239 -6.85 -8.77 7.04
N ILE A 240 -8.15 -8.90 6.78
CA ILE A 240 -8.86 -8.06 5.82
C ILE A 240 -8.76 -6.59 6.23
N GLY A 241 -9.03 -6.27 7.50
CA GLY A 241 -8.91 -4.90 7.98
C GLY A 241 -7.47 -4.38 7.93
N ILE A 242 -6.47 -5.19 8.28
CA ILE A 242 -5.07 -4.81 8.14
C ILE A 242 -4.69 -4.57 6.67
N ILE A 243 -5.17 -5.39 5.73
CA ILE A 243 -4.97 -5.18 4.29
C ILE A 243 -5.61 -3.86 3.86
N ALA A 244 -6.83 -3.56 4.31
CA ALA A 244 -7.51 -2.30 4.04
C ALA A 244 -6.69 -1.10 4.55
N GLY A 245 -6.18 -1.19 5.78
CA GLY A 245 -5.32 -0.15 6.35
C GLY A 245 -3.99 0.02 5.63
N LEU A 246 -3.29 -1.08 5.32
CA LEU A 246 -2.03 -1.05 4.57
C LEU A 246 -2.22 -0.48 3.16
N ALA A 247 -3.30 -0.85 2.49
CA ALA A 247 -3.67 -0.26 1.19
C ALA A 247 -4.01 1.23 1.33
N ASN A 248 -4.50 1.67 2.50
CA ASN A 248 -4.72 3.09 2.77
C ASN A 248 -3.42 3.90 2.93
N LEU A 249 -2.23 3.30 2.85
CA LEU A 249 -1.00 4.07 2.66
C LEU A 249 -1.01 4.83 1.32
N ILE A 250 -1.79 4.36 0.35
CA ILE A 250 -2.18 5.12 -0.83
C ILE A 250 -3.54 5.76 -0.50
N PRO A 251 -3.63 7.10 -0.43
CA PRO A 251 -4.87 7.75 -0.02
C PRO A 251 -6.06 7.37 -0.90
N MET A 252 -7.22 7.19 -0.25
CA MET A 252 -8.49 6.83 -0.87
C MET A 252 -8.56 5.40 -1.45
N VAL A 253 -7.50 4.58 -1.35
CA VAL A 253 -7.46 3.24 -1.95
C VAL A 253 -7.79 2.14 -0.92
N GLY A 254 -7.53 2.37 0.35
CA GLY A 254 -7.58 1.36 1.40
C GLY A 254 -8.90 0.59 1.51
N PRO A 255 -10.03 1.27 1.80
CA PRO A 255 -11.33 0.62 1.92
C PRO A 255 -11.76 -0.16 0.67
N PHE A 256 -11.47 0.35 -0.53
CA PHE A 256 -11.75 -0.37 -1.78
C PHE A 256 -10.95 -1.67 -1.91
N VAL A 257 -9.66 -1.65 -1.59
CA VAL A 257 -8.81 -2.84 -1.63
C VAL A 257 -9.20 -3.83 -0.54
N GLY A 258 -9.64 -3.37 0.63
CA GLY A 258 -10.15 -4.23 1.72
C GLY A 258 -11.51 -4.88 1.43
N MET A 259 -12.36 -4.20 0.67
CA MET A 259 -13.69 -4.70 0.29
C MET A 259 -13.62 -5.97 -0.56
N VAL A 260 -12.66 -6.05 -1.50
CA VAL A 260 -12.51 -7.21 -2.39
C VAL A 260 -12.27 -8.54 -1.63
N PRO A 261 -11.23 -8.68 -0.77
CA PRO A 261 -11.03 -9.90 0.00
C PRO A 261 -12.14 -10.14 1.02
N ALA A 262 -12.81 -9.09 1.53
CA ALA A 262 -13.97 -9.26 2.41
C ALA A 262 -15.12 -9.99 1.70
N ILE A 263 -15.49 -9.53 0.50
CA ILE A 263 -16.53 -10.14 -0.33
C ILE A 263 -16.15 -11.59 -0.67
N LEU A 264 -14.90 -11.83 -1.06
CA LEU A 264 -14.42 -13.18 -1.38
C LEU A 264 -14.54 -14.13 -0.18
N ILE A 265 -14.07 -13.71 1.00
CA ILE A 265 -14.15 -14.56 2.20
C ILE A 265 -15.60 -14.76 2.65
N ALA A 266 -16.44 -13.73 2.56
CA ALA A 266 -17.87 -13.86 2.88
C ALA A 266 -18.55 -14.87 1.97
N LEU A 267 -18.26 -14.84 0.66
CA LEU A 267 -18.73 -15.82 -0.30
C LEU A 267 -18.21 -17.23 0.04
N MET A 268 -16.91 -17.39 0.30
CA MET A 268 -16.29 -18.70 0.61
C MET A 268 -16.89 -19.35 1.87
N ASN A 269 -17.11 -18.56 2.91
CA ASN A 269 -17.56 -19.06 4.20
C ASN A 269 -19.04 -19.41 4.20
N ASN A 270 -19.85 -18.54 3.62
CA ASN A 270 -21.31 -18.67 3.65
C ASN A 270 -21.89 -19.46 2.47
N LEU A 271 -21.04 -19.93 1.56
CA LEU A 271 -21.42 -20.82 0.47
C LEU A 271 -22.17 -22.06 0.99
N GLY A 272 -23.39 -22.27 0.47
CA GLY A 272 -24.28 -23.37 0.86
C GLY A 272 -25.10 -23.14 2.13
N ASN A 273 -25.07 -21.93 2.72
CA ASN A 273 -25.89 -21.58 3.87
C ASN A 273 -27.16 -20.83 3.44
N ASP A 274 -28.32 -21.47 3.59
CA ASP A 274 -29.62 -20.90 3.22
C ASP A 274 -29.94 -19.58 3.93
N VAL A 275 -29.48 -19.43 5.17
CA VAL A 275 -29.70 -18.21 5.97
C VAL A 275 -28.91 -17.03 5.39
N ALA A 276 -27.67 -17.27 4.96
CA ALA A 276 -26.83 -16.24 4.36
C ALA A 276 -27.23 -15.94 2.90
N MET A 277 -27.71 -16.95 2.17
CA MET A 277 -28.25 -16.78 0.81
C MET A 277 -29.51 -15.90 0.79
N ASN A 278 -30.36 -16.04 1.81
CA ASN A 278 -31.61 -15.27 1.95
C ASN A 278 -31.45 -14.01 2.78
N HIS A 279 -30.23 -13.63 3.16
CA HIS A 279 -30.02 -12.45 3.97
C HIS A 279 -30.48 -11.19 3.22
N GLN A 280 -31.16 -10.30 3.96
CA GLN A 280 -31.64 -9.03 3.45
C GLN A 280 -31.10 -7.91 4.34
N LEU A 281 -30.33 -7.01 3.72
CA LEU A 281 -29.87 -5.78 4.32
C LEU A 281 -31.09 -4.93 4.69
N PHE A 282 -31.19 -4.55 5.96
CA PHE A 282 -32.33 -3.82 6.56
C PHE A 282 -33.72 -4.47 6.33
N GLY A 283 -33.77 -5.78 6.04
CA GLY A 283 -35.03 -6.49 5.80
C GLY A 283 -35.77 -6.09 4.52
N ALA A 284 -35.11 -5.37 3.61
CA ALA A 284 -35.74 -4.87 2.38
C ALA A 284 -34.86 -5.08 1.14
N ILE A 285 -33.53 -5.02 1.28
CA ILE A 285 -32.59 -5.10 0.15
C ILE A 285 -31.95 -6.49 0.18
N PRO A 286 -32.11 -7.33 -0.87
CA PRO A 286 -31.41 -8.61 -0.95
C PRO A 286 -29.90 -8.41 -0.80
N SER A 287 -29.29 -9.08 0.17
CA SER A 287 -27.85 -9.08 0.40
C SER A 287 -27.35 -10.53 0.53
N PRO A 288 -27.36 -11.31 -0.56
CA PRO A 288 -26.85 -12.67 -0.54
C PRO A 288 -25.40 -12.68 -0.04
N PHE A 289 -25.09 -13.60 0.86
CA PHE A 289 -23.75 -13.75 1.47
C PHE A 289 -23.25 -12.50 2.19
N PHE A 290 -24.14 -11.59 2.59
CA PHE A 290 -23.83 -10.30 3.21
C PHE A 290 -23.01 -9.34 2.31
N MET A 291 -22.99 -9.56 0.99
CA MET A 291 -22.17 -8.77 0.08
C MET A 291 -22.52 -7.28 0.11
N MET A 292 -23.80 -6.94 0.14
CA MET A 292 -24.23 -5.54 0.14
C MET A 292 -23.94 -4.87 1.49
N ASP A 293 -24.04 -5.61 2.60
CA ASP A 293 -23.68 -5.13 3.94
C ASP A 293 -22.19 -4.77 4.01
N ILE A 294 -21.33 -5.61 3.40
CA ILE A 294 -19.89 -5.38 3.32
C ILE A 294 -19.58 -4.13 2.48
N VAL A 295 -20.20 -4.00 1.29
CA VAL A 295 -20.03 -2.81 0.43
C VAL A 295 -20.45 -1.55 1.18
N PHE A 296 -21.62 -1.58 1.81
CA PHE A 296 -22.14 -0.44 2.55
C PHE A 296 -21.24 -0.08 3.75
N MET A 297 -20.75 -1.07 4.49
CA MET A 297 -19.81 -0.87 5.59
C MET A 297 -18.49 -0.23 5.11
N PHE A 298 -17.89 -0.72 4.03
CA PHE A 298 -16.66 -0.12 3.49
C PHE A 298 -16.89 1.28 2.92
N ILE A 299 -18.07 1.57 2.37
CA ILE A 299 -18.45 2.95 1.99
C ILE A 299 -18.48 3.85 3.23
N ILE A 300 -19.06 3.39 4.35
CA ILE A 300 -19.04 4.15 5.60
C ILE A 300 -17.59 4.39 6.07
N VAL A 301 -16.75 3.37 6.06
CA VAL A 301 -15.32 3.50 6.42
C VAL A 301 -14.63 4.51 5.50
N GLN A 302 -14.89 4.46 4.19
CA GLN A 302 -14.36 5.42 3.22
C GLN A 302 -14.83 6.85 3.52
N GLN A 303 -16.10 7.06 3.86
CA GLN A 303 -16.62 8.39 4.20
C GLN A 303 -16.01 8.91 5.50
N ILE A 304 -15.78 8.04 6.48
CA ILE A 304 -15.09 8.42 7.72
C ILE A 304 -13.63 8.79 7.41
N ASP A 305 -12.95 8.01 6.57
CA ASP A 305 -11.57 8.29 6.19
C ASP A 305 -11.44 9.64 5.47
N ASN A 306 -12.25 9.86 4.45
CA ASN A 306 -12.17 11.03 3.58
C ASN A 306 -12.53 12.33 4.30
N ASN A 307 -13.54 12.30 5.17
CA ASN A 307 -14.09 13.51 5.78
C ASN A 307 -13.51 13.80 7.17
N PHE A 308 -12.97 12.81 7.87
CA PHE A 308 -12.47 12.98 9.24
C PHE A 308 -11.00 12.58 9.38
N ILE A 309 -10.66 11.32 9.10
CA ILE A 309 -9.33 10.77 9.40
C ILE A 309 -8.26 11.49 8.57
N THR A 310 -8.43 11.53 7.25
CA THR A 310 -7.46 12.13 6.33
C THR A 310 -7.26 13.62 6.62
N PRO A 311 -8.31 14.46 6.77
CA PRO A 311 -8.12 15.87 7.13
C PRO A 311 -7.41 16.07 8.48
N ILE A 312 -7.77 15.30 9.51
CA ILE A 312 -7.23 15.45 10.88
C ILE A 312 -5.77 14.98 10.97
N LEU A 313 -5.43 13.86 10.32
CA LEU A 313 -4.14 13.21 10.49
C LEU A 313 -3.13 13.56 9.38
N VAL A 314 -3.60 13.76 8.15
CA VAL A 314 -2.75 13.94 6.96
C VAL A 314 -2.85 15.37 6.40
N GLY A 315 -4.02 16.01 6.53
CA GLY A 315 -4.36 17.28 5.87
C GLY A 315 -3.38 18.42 6.14
N GLU A 316 -3.03 18.67 7.40
CA GLU A 316 -2.06 19.72 7.77
C GLU A 316 -0.63 19.40 7.32
N SER A 317 -0.31 18.12 7.15
CA SER A 317 1.06 17.69 6.92
C SER A 317 1.55 18.02 5.52
N VAL A 318 0.69 18.02 4.50
CA VAL A 318 1.10 18.20 3.09
C VAL A 318 0.75 19.59 2.55
N GLY A 319 -0.35 20.19 3.05
CA GLY A 319 -0.83 21.50 2.60
C GLY A 319 -0.98 21.60 1.08
N LEU A 320 -1.27 20.48 0.41
CA LEU A 320 -1.57 20.42 -1.01
C LEU A 320 -3.09 20.51 -1.19
N HIS A 321 -3.52 21.23 -2.22
CA HIS A 321 -4.92 21.24 -2.61
C HIS A 321 -5.37 19.82 -3.00
N PRO A 322 -6.59 19.35 -2.67
CA PRO A 322 -7.05 18.00 -2.99
C PRO A 322 -6.91 17.62 -4.47
N MET A 323 -7.15 18.57 -5.39
CA MET A 323 -6.91 18.32 -6.82
C MET A 323 -5.43 18.07 -7.16
N ALA A 324 -4.50 18.76 -6.49
CA ALA A 324 -3.07 18.52 -6.70
C ALA A 324 -2.67 17.12 -6.22
N VAL A 325 -3.24 16.65 -5.10
CA VAL A 325 -3.06 15.27 -4.63
C VAL A 325 -3.53 14.27 -5.68
N MET A 326 -4.72 14.46 -6.25
CA MET A 326 -5.25 13.58 -7.30
C MET A 326 -4.36 13.56 -8.55
N ILE A 327 -3.93 14.72 -9.04
CA ILE A 327 -3.04 14.83 -10.21
C ILE A 327 -1.72 14.10 -9.95
N VAL A 328 -1.12 14.33 -8.79
CA VAL A 328 0.15 13.71 -8.40
C VAL A 328 0.00 12.19 -8.27
N LEU A 329 -1.10 11.70 -7.69
CA LEU A 329 -1.41 10.27 -7.63
C LEU A 329 -1.57 9.64 -9.02
N LEU A 330 -2.26 10.32 -9.95
CA LEU A 330 -2.41 9.83 -11.33
C LEU A 330 -1.07 9.77 -12.06
N ILE A 331 -0.21 10.79 -11.90
CA ILE A 331 1.13 10.80 -12.47
C ILE A 331 1.97 9.66 -11.87
N GLY A 332 1.99 9.51 -10.54
CA GLY A 332 2.72 8.42 -9.88
C GLY A 332 2.21 7.05 -10.32
N GLY A 333 0.89 6.87 -10.36
CA GLY A 333 0.23 5.64 -10.78
C GLY A 333 0.52 5.23 -12.22
N THR A 334 0.59 6.19 -13.14
CA THR A 334 0.92 5.90 -14.54
C THR A 334 2.39 5.60 -14.75
N MET A 335 3.30 6.20 -13.97
CA MET A 335 4.74 5.98 -14.10
C MET A 335 5.23 4.67 -13.48
N MET A 336 4.80 4.35 -12.25
CA MET A 336 5.33 3.23 -11.46
C MET A 336 4.23 2.39 -10.78
N GLY A 337 2.98 2.51 -11.24
CA GLY A 337 1.86 1.75 -10.67
C GLY A 337 1.58 2.12 -9.21
N PRO A 338 1.13 1.15 -8.38
CA PRO A 338 0.81 1.38 -6.98
C PRO A 338 1.98 1.95 -6.16
N LEU A 339 3.21 1.53 -6.47
CA LEU A 339 4.42 2.08 -5.84
C LEU A 339 4.57 3.57 -6.13
N GLY A 340 4.36 3.97 -7.38
CA GLY A 340 4.40 5.38 -7.76
C GLY A 340 3.34 6.22 -7.04
N MET A 341 2.13 5.69 -6.85
CA MET A 341 1.07 6.37 -6.08
C MET A 341 1.49 6.60 -4.62
N LEU A 342 2.11 5.61 -3.97
CA LEU A 342 2.58 5.72 -2.59
C LEU A 342 3.64 6.81 -2.43
N PHE A 343 4.56 6.91 -3.38
CA PHE A 343 5.65 7.91 -3.35
C PHE A 343 5.24 9.29 -3.86
N ALA A 344 4.12 9.39 -4.58
CA ALA A 344 3.75 10.61 -5.29
C ALA A 344 3.61 11.80 -4.34
N ILE A 345 2.95 11.60 -3.19
CA ILE A 345 2.65 12.67 -2.24
C ILE A 345 3.90 13.13 -1.48
N PRO A 346 4.74 12.24 -0.91
CA PRO A 346 6.04 12.65 -0.37
C PRO A 346 6.88 13.42 -1.38
N ALA A 347 6.98 12.92 -2.61
CA ALA A 347 7.76 13.56 -3.66
C ALA A 347 7.23 14.96 -4.01
N ALA A 348 5.90 15.13 -4.13
CA ALA A 348 5.29 16.43 -4.35
C ALA A 348 5.49 17.39 -3.17
N GLY A 349 5.45 16.88 -1.93
CA GLY A 349 5.78 17.66 -0.74
C GLY A 349 7.22 18.17 -0.76
N VAL A 350 8.19 17.31 -1.11
CA VAL A 350 9.60 17.68 -1.27
C VAL A 350 9.78 18.73 -2.36
N LEU A 351 9.16 18.52 -3.53
CA LEU A 351 9.22 19.48 -4.64
C LEU A 351 8.66 20.84 -4.23
N LYS A 352 7.53 20.87 -3.51
CA LYS A 352 6.94 22.10 -2.98
C LYS A 352 7.91 22.85 -2.08
N VAL A 353 8.58 22.15 -1.15
CA VAL A 353 9.58 22.76 -0.26
C VAL A 353 10.75 23.33 -1.08
N ILE A 354 11.31 22.56 -1.99
CA ILE A 354 12.43 23.00 -2.85
C ILE A 354 12.06 24.24 -3.67
N ILE A 355 10.88 24.24 -4.30
CA ILE A 355 10.39 25.38 -5.08
C ILE A 355 10.24 26.62 -4.18
N SER A 356 9.65 26.46 -2.99
CA SER A 356 9.45 27.58 -2.07
C SER A 356 10.76 28.21 -1.59
N GLU A 357 11.76 27.40 -1.25
CA GLU A 357 13.07 27.87 -0.79
C GLU A 357 13.87 28.47 -1.97
N THR A 358 13.74 27.92 -3.18
CA THR A 358 14.39 28.48 -4.38
C THR A 358 13.83 29.86 -4.72
N ILE A 359 12.50 30.04 -4.65
CA ILE A 359 11.85 31.34 -4.86
C ILE A 359 12.29 32.33 -3.77
N PHE A 360 12.42 31.88 -2.52
CA PHE A 360 12.91 32.71 -1.42
C PHE A 360 14.34 33.22 -1.69
N ILE A 361 15.26 32.34 -2.09
CA ILE A 361 16.63 32.73 -2.49
C ILE A 361 16.59 33.72 -3.65
N SER A 362 15.80 33.46 -4.68
CA SER A 362 15.74 34.32 -5.87
C SER A 362 15.22 35.72 -5.55
N LYS A 363 14.30 35.88 -4.60
CA LYS A 363 13.78 37.20 -4.19
C LYS A 363 14.72 37.92 -3.23
N ASN A 364 15.39 37.17 -2.35
CA ASN A 364 16.24 37.71 -1.29
C ASN A 364 17.73 37.61 -1.60
N SER A 365 18.09 37.41 -2.87
CA SER A 365 19.48 37.29 -3.32
C SER A 365 20.30 38.56 -3.06
N HIS A 366 19.66 39.69 -2.78
CA HIS A 366 20.29 40.94 -2.39
C HIS A 366 20.68 40.99 -0.90
N LEU A 367 20.19 40.04 -0.08
CA LEU A 367 20.51 39.88 1.34
C LEU A 367 21.52 38.76 1.62
N LEU A 368 21.92 38.00 0.59
CA LEU A 368 22.82 36.82 0.62
C LEU A 368 24.09 37.03 -0.21
#